data_AF-A0A518BTA8-F1
#
_entry.id   AF-A0A518BTA8-F1
#
_cell.length_a   1.000
_cell.length_b   1.000
_cell.length_c   1.000
_cell.angle_alpha   90.00
_cell.angle_beta   90.00
_cell.angle_gamma   90.00
#
_symmetry.space_group_name_H-M   'P 1'
#
loop_
_entity.id
_entity.type
_entity.pdbx_description
1 polymer ?
#
loop_
_entity_poly.entity_id
_entity_poly.type
_entity_poly.pdbx_seq_one_letter_code
_entity_poly.pdbx_strand_id
1 'polypeptide(L)'
;MKSAITLTAAACALALNTSVADAWTMGVLTDTQGAGQYPLVSTRLMDPVVDRFVNHHQIDMLMSVGDLSDRGTQAEFDLWNQHAAPLYDANIPMYIARGNHDVKTESEIPAIDPLFGPVTLRGTELWDANIQVPANPTVTPGPGASYTFAYENTFFINIDVYGTAPSELIGWLTQVALPTAALSGAEHKFLFQHEPWFGKARSGILAADPATELELLTGIAQAGVSTIFVGHDHQYSRSVALDPSGDVLLNHIVTGSNAEKYYRLEEAPGPNEGQGIQINDRVGYSIVEIDGPLVSFTHYDSFAPSPLDTEPWTPEWTVADRFTFASNGDQFFVEADASFAGLGSTSPNGTVATILDGINETYETLTTDPDPGETPQTFTLGQIVNFAWIDATDETLSDILVLNGLADEANGIAADAYTLQLSYDDTNVSDETALIIAFLDEATGQWIPAIDGNLGDADSAAAYTIDTDANTISVTLDHNAPGTRFAVVPEPATALLALTGLAALARRR
;
A
#
# COMPACT_ATOMS: atom_id res chain seq x y z
N MET A 1 43.04 -7.59 -26.30
CA MET A 1 42.38 -8.91 -26.14
C MET A 1 41.05 -8.63 -25.43
N LYS A 2 39.93 -8.87 -26.12
CA LYS A 2 38.59 -8.70 -25.56
C LYS A 2 38.29 -9.94 -24.70
N SER A 3 38.28 -9.78 -23.38
CA SER A 3 37.84 -10.84 -22.48
C SER A 3 36.31 -10.92 -22.53
N ALA A 4 35.80 -12.03 -23.02
CA ALA A 4 34.38 -12.35 -22.98
C ALA A 4 34.00 -12.67 -21.53
N ILE A 5 33.18 -11.80 -20.93
CA ILE A 5 32.45 -12.12 -19.70
C ILE A 5 31.35 -13.09 -20.12
N THR A 6 31.46 -14.33 -19.66
CA THR A 6 30.45 -15.36 -19.89
C THR A 6 29.41 -15.20 -18.79
N LEU A 7 28.29 -14.52 -19.06
CA LEU A 7 27.11 -14.56 -18.18
C LEU A 7 26.51 -15.97 -18.29
N THR A 8 26.73 -16.81 -17.28
CA THR A 8 25.90 -17.99 -17.06
C THR A 8 24.57 -17.52 -16.46
N ALA A 9 23.59 -17.27 -17.31
CA ALA A 9 22.19 -17.19 -16.88
C ALA A 9 21.77 -18.59 -16.41
N ALA A 10 21.77 -18.81 -15.10
CA ALA A 10 21.10 -19.96 -14.52
C ALA A 10 19.60 -19.72 -14.68
N ALA A 11 19.01 -20.33 -15.71
CA ALA A 11 17.57 -20.40 -15.86
C ALA A 11 17.03 -21.28 -14.72
N CYS A 12 16.66 -20.66 -13.61
CA CYS A 12 15.88 -21.29 -12.56
C CYS A 12 14.47 -21.44 -13.12
N ALA A 13 14.17 -22.62 -13.68
CA ALA A 13 12.80 -22.98 -14.02
C ALA A 13 12.04 -23.22 -12.70
N LEU A 14 11.44 -22.16 -12.16
CA LEU A 14 10.40 -22.29 -11.13
C LEU A 14 9.21 -22.99 -11.79
N ALA A 15 8.89 -24.18 -11.29
CA ALA A 15 7.65 -24.85 -11.65
C ALA A 15 6.50 -24.02 -11.07
N LEU A 16 5.74 -23.36 -11.93
CA LEU A 16 4.54 -22.61 -11.58
C LEU A 16 3.45 -23.60 -11.14
N ASN A 17 3.18 -23.66 -9.84
CA ASN A 17 1.88 -24.13 -9.36
C ASN A 17 0.90 -22.98 -9.57
N THR A 18 0.09 -23.05 -10.63
CA THR A 18 -1.03 -22.13 -10.86
C THR A 18 -2.26 -22.55 -10.05
N SER A 19 -2.06 -22.90 -8.77
CA SER A 19 -3.17 -22.83 -7.82
C SER A 19 -3.38 -21.35 -7.54
N VAL A 20 -4.62 -20.87 -7.60
CA VAL A 20 -4.99 -19.58 -6.99
C VAL A 20 -4.40 -19.61 -5.59
N ALA A 21 -3.45 -18.71 -5.30
CA ALA A 21 -2.85 -18.66 -3.99
C ALA A 21 -3.95 -18.38 -2.97
N ASP A 22 -3.94 -19.08 -1.84
CA ASP A 22 -4.85 -18.77 -0.75
C ASP A 22 -4.60 -17.32 -0.31
N ALA A 23 -5.67 -16.61 0.07
CA ALA A 23 -5.53 -15.26 0.61
C ALA A 23 -4.63 -15.28 1.85
N TRP A 24 -3.78 -14.26 1.98
CA TRP A 24 -2.80 -14.18 3.06
C TRP A 24 -2.54 -12.73 3.46
N THR A 25 -1.99 -12.54 4.67
CA THR A 25 -1.87 -11.24 5.30
C THR A 25 -0.45 -10.96 5.75
N MET A 26 0.04 -9.76 5.42
CA MET A 26 1.32 -9.22 5.87
C MET A 26 1.11 -8.08 6.87
N GLY A 27 1.84 -8.09 7.98
CA GLY A 27 2.00 -6.93 8.85
C GLY A 27 3.20 -6.07 8.44
N VAL A 28 3.09 -4.75 8.57
CA VAL A 28 4.19 -3.82 8.32
C VAL A 28 4.58 -3.11 9.61
N LEU A 29 5.78 -3.42 10.12
CA LEU A 29 6.36 -2.80 11.32
C LEU A 29 7.31 -1.67 10.91
N THR A 30 7.07 -0.49 11.45
CA THR A 30 7.81 0.72 11.10
C THR A 30 8.66 1.17 12.28
N ASP A 31 9.82 1.76 12.01
CA ASP A 31 10.66 2.59 12.90
C ASP A 31 10.44 2.34 14.40
N THR A 32 11.23 1.42 14.98
CA THR A 32 11.10 1.03 16.41
C THR A 32 12.22 1.59 17.27
N GLN A 33 13.04 2.50 16.74
CA GLN A 33 14.11 3.15 17.46
C GLN A 33 13.62 4.05 18.60
N GLY A 34 14.34 4.03 19.71
CA GLY A 34 14.09 4.92 20.85
C GLY A 34 14.46 6.38 20.56
N ALA A 35 14.21 7.27 21.53
CA ALA A 35 14.60 8.68 21.43
C ALA A 35 15.24 9.24 22.70
N GLY A 36 15.99 10.34 22.55
CA GLY A 36 16.40 11.20 23.66
C GLY A 36 17.31 10.53 24.70
N GLN A 37 16.84 10.50 25.96
CA GLN A 37 17.63 10.06 27.12
C GLN A 37 17.66 8.53 27.31
N TYR A 38 16.81 7.80 26.59
CA TYR A 38 16.79 6.33 26.57
C TYR A 38 16.97 5.81 25.13
N PRO A 39 18.13 6.10 24.49
CA PRO A 39 18.42 5.72 23.11
C PRO A 39 18.63 4.21 23.02
N LEU A 40 17.54 3.46 22.90
CA LEU A 40 17.52 2.01 22.73
C LEU A 40 16.45 1.65 21.68
N VAL A 41 15.59 0.67 22.00
CA VAL A 41 14.40 0.28 21.24
C VAL A 41 13.18 0.87 21.95
N SER A 42 12.23 1.38 21.18
CA SER A 42 10.94 1.92 21.62
C SER A 42 9.96 0.79 22.01
N THR A 43 10.34 -0.03 22.97
CA THR A 43 9.60 -1.25 23.34
C THR A 43 8.18 -0.93 23.82
N ARG A 44 7.98 0.21 24.47
CA ARG A 44 6.65 0.70 24.89
C ARG A 44 5.69 0.87 23.73
N LEU A 45 6.17 1.28 22.55
CA LEU A 45 5.34 1.48 21.36
C LEU A 45 5.30 0.24 20.47
N MET A 46 6.41 -0.51 20.41
CA MET A 46 6.52 -1.75 19.66
C MET A 46 5.64 -2.88 20.24
N ASP A 47 5.63 -3.08 21.56
CA ASP A 47 4.94 -4.22 22.18
C ASP A 47 3.44 -4.27 21.86
N PRO A 48 2.67 -3.16 21.97
CA PRO A 48 1.26 -3.17 21.57
C PRO A 48 1.05 -3.45 20.09
N VAL A 49 1.96 -3.04 19.20
CA VAL A 49 1.87 -3.32 17.77
C VAL A 49 2.13 -4.80 17.48
N VAL A 50 3.16 -5.38 18.11
CA VAL A 50 3.44 -6.82 18.04
C VAL A 50 2.24 -7.63 18.53
N ASP A 51 1.60 -7.21 19.61
CA ASP A 51 0.36 -7.83 20.10
C ASP A 51 -0.77 -7.77 19.06
N ARG A 52 -0.93 -6.65 18.34
CA ARG A 52 -1.92 -6.55 17.25
C ARG A 52 -1.64 -7.57 16.14
N PHE A 53 -0.39 -7.71 15.72
CA PHE A 53 -0.02 -8.67 14.69
C PHE A 53 -0.30 -10.12 15.10
N VAL A 54 0.09 -10.51 16.32
CA VAL A 54 -0.01 -11.90 16.78
C VAL A 54 -1.44 -12.26 17.22
N ASN A 55 -2.09 -11.40 18.00
CA ASN A 55 -3.30 -11.75 18.74
C ASN A 55 -4.59 -11.16 18.15
N HIS A 56 -4.51 -10.21 17.22
CA HIS A 56 -5.69 -9.56 16.64
C HIS A 56 -5.84 -9.76 15.14
N HIS A 57 -4.73 -9.73 14.39
CA HIS A 57 -4.72 -9.87 12.94
C HIS A 57 -4.25 -11.24 12.47
N GLN A 58 -3.47 -11.96 13.29
CA GLN A 58 -2.93 -13.28 12.98
C GLN A 58 -2.22 -13.31 11.62
N ILE A 59 -1.33 -12.34 11.39
CA ILE A 59 -0.61 -12.19 10.12
C ILE A 59 0.23 -13.44 9.78
N ASP A 60 0.42 -13.69 8.48
CA ASP A 60 1.23 -14.80 7.98
C ASP A 60 2.72 -14.44 7.87
N MET A 61 3.03 -13.15 7.69
CA MET A 61 4.39 -12.64 7.52
C MET A 61 4.50 -11.22 8.08
N LEU A 62 5.66 -10.87 8.62
CA LEU A 62 6.01 -9.48 8.94
C LEU A 62 7.02 -8.93 7.95
N MET A 63 6.80 -7.71 7.48
CA MET A 63 7.80 -6.87 6.85
C MET A 63 8.16 -5.72 7.80
N SER A 64 9.45 -5.42 7.97
CA SER A 64 9.91 -4.23 8.67
C SER A 64 10.76 -3.34 7.78
N VAL A 65 10.50 -2.04 7.82
CA VAL A 65 11.18 -1.02 6.99
C VAL A 65 12.45 -0.44 7.65
N GLY A 66 12.96 -1.05 8.72
CA GLY A 66 14.24 -0.68 9.34
C GLY A 66 14.14 0.32 10.50
N ASP A 67 15.31 0.76 10.97
CA ASP A 67 15.48 1.46 12.24
C ASP A 67 14.88 0.66 13.41
N LEU A 68 15.43 -0.53 13.60
CA LEU A 68 15.06 -1.42 14.70
C LEU A 68 15.55 -0.88 16.04
N SER A 69 16.69 -0.20 16.01
CA SER A 69 17.44 0.28 17.18
C SER A 69 17.80 1.75 17.01
N ASP A 70 18.20 2.47 18.08
CA ASP A 70 18.68 3.84 17.93
C ASP A 70 20.14 3.93 17.46
N ARG A 71 20.98 2.97 17.87
CA ARG A 71 22.43 3.04 17.60
C ARG A 71 23.02 1.80 16.94
N GLY A 72 22.28 0.72 16.75
CA GLY A 72 22.81 -0.51 16.17
C GLY A 72 23.82 -1.21 17.07
N THR A 73 23.67 -1.11 18.40
CA THR A 73 24.53 -1.85 19.35
C THR A 73 24.01 -3.27 19.59
N GLN A 74 24.91 -4.18 19.99
CA GLN A 74 24.52 -5.54 20.39
C GLN A 74 23.40 -5.55 21.45
N ALA A 75 23.47 -4.68 22.45
CA ALA A 75 22.48 -4.62 23.52
C ALA A 75 21.10 -4.16 23.02
N GLU A 76 21.05 -3.31 22.00
CA GLU A 76 19.79 -2.90 21.39
C GLU A 76 19.20 -3.98 20.51
N PHE A 77 20.02 -4.70 19.73
CA PHE A 77 19.53 -5.84 18.96
C PHE A 77 19.07 -7.00 19.86
N ASP A 78 19.76 -7.27 20.97
CA ASP A 78 19.31 -8.23 21.99
C ASP A 78 17.94 -7.82 22.55
N LEU A 79 17.75 -6.54 22.86
CA LEU A 79 16.49 -6.00 23.35
C LEU A 79 15.40 -6.10 22.28
N TRP A 80 15.67 -5.69 21.04
CA TRP A 80 14.71 -5.77 19.95
C TRP A 80 14.24 -7.21 19.74
N ASN A 81 15.19 -8.17 19.67
CA ASN A 81 14.87 -9.58 19.52
C ASN A 81 14.06 -10.14 20.69
N GLN A 82 14.30 -9.67 21.92
CA GLN A 82 13.49 -10.03 23.08
C GLN A 82 12.02 -9.58 22.91
N HIS A 83 11.80 -8.38 22.37
CA HIS A 83 10.47 -7.81 22.19
C HIS A 83 9.77 -8.30 20.91
N ALA A 84 10.53 -8.73 19.90
CA ALA A 84 10.03 -9.44 18.73
C ALA A 84 9.76 -10.94 18.99
N ALA A 85 10.15 -11.49 20.15
CA ALA A 85 9.97 -12.91 20.50
C ALA A 85 8.56 -13.46 20.25
N PRO A 86 7.46 -12.74 20.55
CA PRO A 86 6.11 -13.23 20.27
C PRO A 86 5.84 -13.57 18.79
N LEU A 87 6.50 -12.87 17.85
CA LEU A 87 6.37 -13.15 16.41
C LEU A 87 7.08 -14.46 16.06
N TYR A 88 8.28 -14.68 16.58
CA TYR A 88 9.01 -15.94 16.40
C TYR A 88 8.25 -17.12 17.04
N ASP A 89 7.71 -16.93 18.25
CA ASP A 89 6.94 -17.95 18.97
C ASP A 89 5.65 -18.31 18.24
N ALA A 90 5.06 -17.35 17.50
CA ALA A 90 3.93 -17.56 16.61
C ALA A 90 4.32 -18.14 15.23
N ASN A 91 5.61 -18.38 15.00
CA ASN A 91 6.16 -18.86 13.72
C ASN A 91 5.88 -17.91 12.54
N ILE A 92 5.85 -16.60 12.80
CA ILE A 92 5.70 -15.56 11.78
C ILE A 92 7.09 -15.22 11.23
N PRO A 93 7.39 -15.50 9.94
CA PRO A 93 8.64 -15.07 9.31
C PRO A 93 8.71 -13.55 9.23
N MET A 94 9.90 -12.99 9.48
CA MET A 94 10.14 -11.55 9.44
C MET A 94 11.16 -11.18 8.37
N TYR A 95 10.79 -10.26 7.47
CA TYR A 95 11.64 -9.73 6.43
C TYR A 95 11.94 -8.27 6.70
N ILE A 96 13.19 -7.99 7.00
CA ILE A 96 13.59 -6.74 7.63
C ILE A 96 14.55 -5.98 6.70
N ALA A 97 14.25 -4.70 6.47
CA ALA A 97 15.15 -3.72 5.86
C ALA A 97 16.04 -3.09 6.92
N ARG A 98 17.21 -2.60 6.52
CA ARG A 98 18.14 -1.91 7.42
C ARG A 98 17.99 -0.41 7.33
N GLY A 99 17.89 0.26 8.48
CA GLY A 99 17.85 1.72 8.56
C GLY A 99 19.18 2.37 8.93
N ASN A 100 19.22 3.71 8.97
CA ASN A 100 20.45 4.43 9.32
C ASN A 100 20.82 4.23 10.78
N HIS A 101 19.85 4.11 11.69
CA HIS A 101 20.12 3.93 13.11
C HIS A 101 20.74 2.55 13.41
N ASP A 102 20.45 1.55 12.59
CA ASP A 102 20.94 0.18 12.76
C ASP A 102 22.44 0.01 12.48
N VAL A 103 23.08 0.98 11.83
CA VAL A 103 24.53 0.96 11.52
C VAL A 103 25.32 2.04 12.25
N LYS A 104 24.68 2.87 13.07
CA LYS A 104 25.31 4.09 13.64
C LYS A 104 26.56 3.81 14.46
N THR A 105 26.57 2.78 15.29
CA THR A 105 27.73 2.46 16.15
C THR A 105 28.93 2.02 15.34
N GLU A 106 28.69 1.38 14.19
CA GLU A 106 29.74 0.89 13.30
C GLU A 106 30.09 1.89 12.18
N SER A 107 29.34 3.00 12.10
CA SER A 107 29.61 4.12 11.19
C SER A 107 30.49 5.17 11.84
N GLU A 108 31.62 5.50 11.21
CA GLU A 108 32.48 6.61 11.63
C GLU A 108 31.94 8.00 11.23
N ILE A 109 30.84 8.05 10.45
CA ILE A 109 30.20 9.29 10.00
C ILE A 109 28.77 9.33 10.56
N PRO A 110 28.49 10.17 11.58
CA PRO A 110 27.18 10.23 12.22
C PRO A 110 26.01 10.70 11.35
N ALA A 111 26.27 11.09 10.10
CA ALA A 111 25.32 11.58 9.11
C ALA A 111 25.70 11.07 7.71
N ILE A 112 25.69 9.74 7.53
CA ILE A 112 25.85 9.16 6.20
C ILE A 112 24.64 9.57 5.37
N ASP A 113 24.90 10.34 4.32
CA ASP A 113 24.01 10.41 3.17
C ASP A 113 23.94 8.99 2.57
N PRO A 114 22.76 8.35 2.53
CA PRO A 114 22.61 6.97 2.06
C PRO A 114 23.22 6.75 0.67
N LEU A 115 23.16 7.76 -0.20
CA LEU A 115 23.59 7.67 -1.59
C LEU A 115 24.89 8.37 -1.94
N PHE A 116 25.43 9.23 -1.08
CA PHE A 116 26.67 9.94 -1.38
C PHE A 116 27.75 9.78 -0.30
N GLY A 117 27.47 9.00 0.77
CA GLY A 117 28.42 8.69 1.82
C GLY A 117 29.56 7.76 1.39
N PRO A 118 30.78 7.89 1.96
CA PRO A 118 31.93 7.05 1.61
C PRO A 118 31.68 5.56 1.91
N VAL A 119 32.19 4.70 1.02
CA VAL A 119 31.94 3.24 0.99
C VAL A 119 32.63 2.47 2.14
N THR A 120 33.66 3.03 2.75
CA THR A 120 34.59 2.30 3.64
C THR A 120 34.13 2.15 5.08
N LEU A 121 32.95 2.68 5.45
CA LEU A 121 32.56 2.94 6.84
C LEU A 121 31.08 2.61 7.12
N ARG A 122 30.55 1.59 6.43
CA ARG A 122 29.11 1.27 6.44
C ARG A 122 28.69 0.17 7.41
N GLY A 123 29.59 -0.25 8.30
CA GLY A 123 29.29 -0.99 9.53
C GLY A 123 28.15 -2.01 9.47
N THR A 124 28.48 -3.27 9.18
CA THR A 124 27.47 -4.32 8.93
C THR A 124 27.61 -5.55 9.83
N GLU A 125 28.66 -5.62 10.65
CA GLU A 125 29.01 -6.85 11.37
C GLU A 125 27.98 -7.16 12.47
N LEU A 126 27.55 -6.13 13.21
CA LEU A 126 26.52 -6.29 14.24
C LEU A 126 25.15 -6.63 13.63
N TRP A 127 24.79 -6.01 12.50
CA TRP A 127 23.55 -6.36 11.80
C TRP A 127 23.55 -7.84 11.40
N ASP A 128 24.58 -8.28 10.68
CA ASP A 128 24.67 -9.66 10.16
C ASP A 128 24.71 -10.70 11.28
N ALA A 129 25.25 -10.36 12.45
CA ALA A 129 25.30 -11.23 13.62
C ALA A 129 23.94 -11.37 14.32
N ASN A 130 23.06 -10.37 14.21
CA ASN A 130 21.84 -10.27 15.01
C ASN A 130 20.54 -10.47 14.23
N ILE A 131 20.54 -10.10 12.96
CA ILE A 131 19.37 -10.17 12.11
C ILE A 131 19.57 -11.30 11.10
N GLN A 132 18.77 -12.35 11.25
CA GLN A 132 18.78 -13.48 10.34
C GLN A 132 17.52 -13.41 9.47
N VAL A 133 17.70 -13.26 8.16
CA VAL A 133 16.57 -13.36 7.23
C VAL A 133 16.11 -14.82 7.22
N PRO A 134 14.78 -15.10 7.31
CA PRO A 134 14.26 -16.45 7.28
C PRO A 134 14.77 -17.25 6.09
N ALA A 135 15.13 -18.52 6.31
CA ALA A 135 15.57 -19.40 5.23
C ALA A 135 14.42 -19.90 4.34
N ASN A 136 13.17 -19.74 4.79
CA ASN A 136 11.97 -20.17 4.09
C ASN A 136 10.92 -19.05 4.05
N PRO A 137 10.43 -18.65 2.86
CA PRO A 137 10.93 -18.98 1.52
C PRO A 137 12.43 -18.66 1.32
N THR A 138 13.02 -19.28 0.29
CA THR A 138 14.43 -19.05 -0.05
C THR A 138 14.65 -17.61 -0.49
N VAL A 139 15.56 -16.94 0.22
CA VAL A 139 15.98 -15.58 -0.08
C VAL A 139 17.19 -15.59 -1.02
N THR A 140 17.17 -14.73 -2.03
CA THR A 140 18.32 -14.49 -2.92
C THR A 140 19.06 -13.25 -2.44
N PRO A 141 20.30 -13.39 -1.93
CA PRO A 141 21.05 -12.25 -1.40
C PRO A 141 21.48 -11.27 -2.50
N GLY A 142 21.46 -10.00 -2.16
CA GLY A 142 22.05 -8.89 -2.90
C GLY A 142 23.27 -8.31 -2.15
N PRO A 143 23.72 -7.11 -2.55
CA PRO A 143 24.79 -6.41 -1.85
C PRO A 143 24.30 -5.85 -0.50
N GLY A 144 25.19 -5.83 0.49
CA GLY A 144 24.85 -5.44 1.86
C GLY A 144 23.75 -6.32 2.44
N ALA A 145 22.75 -5.69 3.05
CA ALA A 145 21.54 -6.35 3.53
C ALA A 145 20.41 -6.39 2.48
N SER A 146 20.68 -6.08 1.21
CA SER A 146 19.68 -6.17 0.12
C SER A 146 19.39 -7.64 -0.20
N TYR A 147 18.17 -7.95 -0.61
CA TYR A 147 17.80 -9.29 -1.05
C TYR A 147 16.47 -9.30 -1.79
N THR A 148 16.15 -10.43 -2.42
CA THR A 148 14.81 -10.70 -2.98
C THR A 148 14.27 -12.03 -2.49
N PHE A 149 12.95 -12.16 -2.46
CA PHE A 149 12.27 -13.42 -2.15
C PHE A 149 10.88 -13.44 -2.77
N ALA A 150 10.25 -14.61 -2.82
CA ALA A 150 8.86 -14.75 -3.18
C ALA A 150 8.11 -15.39 -2.00
N TYR A 151 6.93 -14.88 -1.70
CA TYR A 151 6.02 -15.40 -0.68
C TYR A 151 4.64 -15.50 -1.30
N GLU A 152 4.07 -16.70 -1.34
CA GLU A 152 2.82 -17.00 -2.06
C GLU A 152 2.82 -16.44 -3.50
N ASN A 153 1.85 -15.60 -3.87
CA ASN A 153 1.73 -14.96 -5.19
C ASN A 153 2.48 -13.61 -5.31
N THR A 154 3.37 -13.27 -4.36
CA THR A 154 4.04 -11.98 -4.31
C THR A 154 5.57 -12.10 -4.36
N PHE A 155 6.21 -11.20 -5.12
CA PHE A 155 7.67 -11.05 -5.16
C PHE A 155 8.13 -9.78 -4.44
N PHE A 156 9.17 -9.89 -3.63
CA PHE A 156 9.68 -8.81 -2.80
C PHE A 156 11.12 -8.45 -3.16
N ILE A 157 11.40 -7.15 -3.13
CA ILE A 157 12.75 -6.59 -3.24
C ILE A 157 13.03 -5.76 -2.00
N ASN A 158 14.02 -6.15 -1.21
CA ASN A 158 14.61 -5.31 -0.17
C ASN A 158 15.87 -4.63 -0.71
N ILE A 159 15.99 -3.31 -0.53
CA ILE A 159 17.21 -2.58 -0.87
C ILE A 159 17.83 -1.90 0.36
N ASP A 160 19.14 -2.11 0.53
CA ASP A 160 19.92 -1.60 1.65
C ASP A 160 20.80 -0.44 1.20
N VAL A 161 20.27 0.75 1.42
CA VAL A 161 20.89 2.02 1.02
C VAL A 161 22.01 2.44 1.98
N TYR A 162 22.15 1.82 3.15
CA TYR A 162 23.16 2.18 4.14
C TYR A 162 24.38 1.26 4.14
N GLY A 163 24.23 -0.03 3.85
CA GLY A 163 25.35 -0.96 3.78
C GLY A 163 26.11 -1.02 2.47
N THR A 164 25.50 -0.55 1.38
CA THR A 164 25.99 -0.81 0.02
C THR A 164 26.47 0.45 -0.67
N ALA A 165 27.57 0.37 -1.42
CA ALA A 165 27.98 1.48 -2.28
C ALA A 165 26.87 1.83 -3.28
N PRO A 166 26.54 3.12 -3.49
CA PRO A 166 25.42 3.53 -4.35
C PRO A 166 25.49 2.94 -5.77
N SER A 167 26.67 2.93 -6.39
CA SER A 167 26.87 2.36 -7.73
C SER A 167 26.72 0.83 -7.77
N GLU A 168 27.08 0.14 -6.69
CA GLU A 168 26.89 -1.30 -6.54
C GLU A 168 25.41 -1.64 -6.35
N LEU A 169 24.70 -0.87 -5.50
CA LEU A 169 23.27 -1.04 -5.26
C LEU A 169 22.47 -0.80 -6.53
N ILE A 170 22.68 0.34 -7.20
CA ILE A 170 22.00 0.67 -8.47
C ILE A 170 22.32 -0.37 -9.55
N GLY A 171 23.58 -0.82 -9.62
CA GLY A 171 24.00 -1.87 -10.56
C GLY A 171 23.27 -3.19 -10.30
N TRP A 172 23.19 -3.64 -9.04
CA TRP A 172 22.47 -4.86 -8.67
C TRP A 172 20.96 -4.72 -8.90
N LEU A 173 20.36 -3.59 -8.50
CA LEU A 173 18.93 -3.34 -8.68
C LEU A 173 18.54 -3.44 -10.15
N THR A 174 19.24 -2.70 -11.01
CA THR A 174 18.92 -2.60 -12.45
C THR A 174 19.30 -3.85 -13.25
N GLN A 175 20.37 -4.57 -12.87
CA GLN A 175 20.86 -5.71 -13.65
C GLN A 175 20.42 -7.08 -13.11
N VAL A 176 19.97 -7.14 -11.86
CA VAL A 176 19.62 -8.41 -11.19
C VAL A 176 18.20 -8.37 -10.62
N ALA A 177 17.92 -7.49 -9.66
CA ALA A 177 16.66 -7.55 -8.91
C ALA A 177 15.44 -7.25 -9.78
N LEU A 178 15.46 -6.15 -10.55
CA LEU A 178 14.36 -5.77 -11.43
C LEU A 178 14.13 -6.77 -12.57
N PRO A 179 15.16 -7.24 -13.29
CA PRO A 179 14.98 -8.33 -14.25
C PRO A 179 14.43 -9.63 -13.62
N THR A 180 14.82 -9.95 -12.38
CA THR A 180 14.30 -11.12 -11.68
C THR A 180 12.83 -10.95 -11.33
N ALA A 181 12.43 -9.78 -10.83
CA ALA A 181 11.03 -9.45 -10.57
C ALA A 181 10.18 -9.49 -11.84
N ALA A 182 10.68 -8.94 -12.94
CA ALA A 182 9.99 -8.99 -14.24
C ALA A 182 9.74 -10.43 -14.73
N LEU A 183 10.62 -11.37 -14.37
CA LEU A 183 10.57 -12.78 -14.79
C LEU A 183 9.95 -13.71 -13.73
N SER A 184 9.58 -13.23 -12.54
CA SER A 184 9.14 -14.09 -11.43
C SER A 184 7.81 -14.78 -11.68
N GLY A 185 6.96 -14.22 -12.54
CA GLY A 185 5.57 -14.66 -12.72
C GLY A 185 4.68 -14.39 -11.52
N ALA A 186 5.18 -13.71 -10.48
CA ALA A 186 4.39 -13.28 -9.34
C ALA A 186 3.35 -12.24 -9.78
N GLU A 187 2.18 -12.35 -9.18
CA GLU A 187 1.04 -11.48 -9.45
C GLU A 187 1.27 -10.09 -8.87
N HIS A 188 1.78 -10.06 -7.64
CA HIS A 188 2.13 -8.83 -6.94
C HIS A 188 3.64 -8.68 -6.81
N LYS A 189 4.14 -7.46 -6.86
CA LYS A 189 5.56 -7.19 -6.65
C LYS A 189 5.73 -5.93 -5.84
N PHE A 190 6.46 -6.04 -4.74
CA PHE A 190 6.69 -4.95 -3.80
C PHE A 190 8.19 -4.71 -3.64
N LEU A 191 8.54 -3.44 -3.43
CA LEU A 191 9.85 -3.05 -2.96
C LEU A 191 9.70 -2.46 -1.56
N PHE A 192 10.65 -2.74 -0.70
CA PHE A 192 10.74 -2.07 0.59
C PHE A 192 12.18 -1.70 0.92
N GLN A 193 12.32 -0.61 1.66
CA GLN A 193 13.59 -0.08 2.13
C GLN A 193 13.34 0.83 3.32
N HIS A 194 14.39 1.48 3.83
CA HIS A 194 14.22 2.43 4.92
C HIS A 194 13.90 3.86 4.45
N GLU A 195 14.76 4.46 3.63
CA GLU A 195 14.61 5.86 3.21
C GLU A 195 13.42 6.07 2.24
N PRO A 196 12.66 7.16 2.34
CA PRO A 196 11.63 7.49 1.35
C PRO A 196 12.22 7.97 0.04
N TRP A 197 11.53 7.71 -1.09
CA TRP A 197 11.79 8.36 -2.38
C TRP A 197 11.21 9.76 -2.38
N PHE A 198 9.99 9.88 -1.89
CA PHE A 198 9.37 11.16 -1.59
C PHE A 198 9.36 11.39 -0.09
N GLY A 199 10.40 12.06 0.41
CA GLY A 199 10.48 12.40 1.82
C GLY A 199 9.67 13.65 2.14
N LYS A 200 9.11 13.68 3.35
CA LYS A 200 8.20 14.69 3.88
C LYS A 200 8.79 15.42 5.06
N ALA A 201 9.57 14.71 5.88
CA ALA A 201 10.38 15.30 6.93
C ALA A 201 11.73 15.78 6.40
N ARG A 202 12.22 15.16 5.32
CA ARG A 202 13.53 15.39 4.73
C ARG A 202 13.44 15.12 3.25
N SER A 203 14.41 15.63 2.51
CA SER A 203 14.54 15.32 1.09
C SER A 203 14.67 13.81 0.90
N GLY A 204 13.84 13.25 0.02
CA GLY A 204 13.88 11.82 -0.28
C GLY A 204 15.17 11.37 -0.97
N ILE A 205 15.31 10.05 -1.08
CA ILE A 205 16.45 9.41 -1.70
C ILE A 205 16.51 9.82 -3.17
N LEU A 206 17.54 10.59 -3.55
CA LEU A 206 17.73 11.23 -4.87
C LEU A 206 16.94 12.53 -5.14
N ALA A 207 16.36 13.20 -4.14
CA ALA A 207 15.69 14.49 -4.37
C ALA A 207 16.59 15.57 -5.01
N ALA A 208 17.92 15.48 -4.83
CA ALA A 208 18.90 16.35 -5.49
C ALA A 208 19.15 16.01 -6.98
N ASP A 209 18.66 14.87 -7.47
CA ASP A 209 18.76 14.38 -8.84
C ASP A 209 17.43 13.74 -9.32
N PRO A 210 16.38 14.56 -9.54
CA PRO A 210 15.04 14.09 -9.88
C PRO A 210 14.96 13.36 -11.23
N ALA A 211 15.97 13.53 -12.10
CA ALA A 211 16.05 12.80 -13.36
C ALA A 211 16.43 11.33 -13.12
N THR A 212 17.44 11.08 -12.29
CA THR A 212 17.84 9.72 -11.90
C THR A 212 16.76 9.06 -11.04
N GLU A 213 16.13 9.82 -10.15
CA GLU A 213 14.98 9.34 -9.35
C GLU A 213 13.88 8.80 -10.26
N LEU A 214 13.42 9.60 -11.23
CA LEU A 214 12.37 9.21 -12.17
C LEU A 214 12.80 8.04 -13.07
N GLU A 215 14.06 7.99 -13.52
CA GLU A 215 14.59 6.87 -14.31
C GLU A 215 14.50 5.55 -13.52
N LEU A 216 14.88 5.57 -12.24
CA LEU A 216 14.81 4.39 -11.39
C LEU A 216 13.39 3.99 -11.05
N LEU A 217 12.51 4.93 -10.68
CA LEU A 217 11.10 4.67 -10.41
C LEU A 217 10.39 4.09 -11.64
N THR A 218 10.69 4.62 -12.83
CA THR A 218 10.19 4.07 -14.10
C THR A 218 10.67 2.64 -14.32
N GLY A 219 11.97 2.36 -14.07
CA GLY A 219 12.51 1.01 -14.19
C GLY A 219 11.89 0.02 -13.18
N ILE A 220 11.61 0.49 -11.96
CA ILE A 220 10.93 -0.27 -10.91
C ILE A 220 9.50 -0.62 -11.35
N ALA A 221 8.73 0.37 -11.81
CA ALA A 221 7.38 0.17 -12.33
C ALA A 221 7.35 -0.78 -13.54
N GLN A 222 8.29 -0.63 -14.49
CA GLN A 222 8.40 -1.52 -15.66
C GLN A 222 8.73 -2.98 -15.31
N ALA A 223 9.34 -3.23 -14.15
CA ALA A 223 9.52 -4.60 -13.64
C ALA A 223 8.22 -5.20 -13.04
N GLY A 224 7.16 -4.39 -12.97
CA GLY A 224 5.85 -4.71 -12.42
C GLY A 224 5.75 -4.47 -10.92
N VAL A 225 6.67 -3.71 -10.31
CA VAL A 225 6.56 -3.31 -8.90
C VAL A 225 5.50 -2.23 -8.78
N SER A 226 4.44 -2.50 -8.02
CA SER A 226 3.29 -1.60 -7.88
C SER A 226 3.35 -0.72 -6.63
N THR A 227 4.20 -1.09 -5.66
CA THR A 227 4.24 -0.45 -4.35
C THR A 227 5.63 -0.45 -3.76
N ILE A 228 6.02 0.69 -3.20
CA ILE A 228 7.23 0.88 -2.40
C ILE A 228 6.84 1.21 -0.96
N PHE A 229 7.32 0.43 0.01
CA PHE A 229 7.15 0.67 1.44
C PHE A 229 8.44 1.21 2.07
N VAL A 230 8.33 2.28 2.84
CA VAL A 230 9.48 2.97 3.47
C VAL A 230 9.16 3.41 4.90
N GLY A 231 10.20 3.70 5.68
CA GLY A 231 10.12 4.28 7.02
C GLY A 231 10.81 5.64 7.07
N HIS A 232 11.73 5.82 8.03
CA HIS A 232 12.64 6.96 8.22
C HIS A 232 11.98 8.27 8.64
N ASP A 233 10.80 8.56 8.10
CA ASP A 233 10.15 9.87 8.20
C ASP A 233 9.22 10.02 9.40
N HIS A 234 9.00 8.93 10.15
CA HIS A 234 8.27 8.91 11.41
C HIS A 234 6.86 9.52 11.33
N GLN A 235 6.22 9.32 10.19
CA GLN A 235 4.88 9.80 9.86
C GLN A 235 4.28 8.83 8.85
N TYR A 236 2.96 8.78 8.78
CA TYR A 236 2.29 7.98 7.78
C TYR A 236 1.97 8.85 6.57
N SER A 237 2.27 8.36 5.38
CA SER A 237 1.84 9.01 4.16
C SER A 237 1.63 7.98 3.05
N ARG A 238 0.67 8.28 2.19
CA ARG A 238 0.49 7.56 0.93
C ARG A 238 0.44 8.54 -0.22
N SER A 239 1.31 8.30 -1.17
CA SER A 239 1.43 9.02 -2.42
C SER A 239 1.63 8.06 -3.58
N VAL A 240 1.69 8.59 -4.79
CA VAL A 240 2.05 7.86 -6.00
C VAL A 240 3.19 8.56 -6.70
N ALA A 241 4.08 7.77 -7.29
CA ALA A 241 5.04 8.27 -8.26
C ALA A 241 4.35 8.52 -9.59
N LEU A 242 4.57 9.68 -10.19
CA LEU A 242 4.00 10.09 -11.45
C LEU A 242 5.07 10.17 -12.54
N ASP A 243 4.71 9.77 -13.75
CA ASP A 243 5.51 10.07 -14.93
C ASP A 243 5.29 11.53 -15.38
N PRO A 244 6.08 12.05 -16.36
CA PRO A 244 5.90 13.42 -16.84
C PRO A 244 4.56 13.72 -17.52
N SER A 245 3.76 12.68 -17.83
CA SER A 245 2.42 12.78 -18.40
C SER A 245 1.34 12.89 -17.31
N GLY A 246 1.70 12.60 -16.05
CA GLY A 246 0.78 12.47 -14.92
C GLY A 246 0.26 11.05 -14.71
N ASP A 247 0.77 10.06 -15.44
CA ASP A 247 0.38 8.67 -15.28
C ASP A 247 1.03 8.08 -14.02
N VAL A 248 0.27 7.27 -13.29
CA VAL A 248 0.77 6.64 -12.07
C VAL A 248 1.74 5.51 -12.42
N LEU A 249 2.95 5.58 -11.85
CA LEU A 249 3.98 4.55 -11.97
C LEU A 249 3.83 3.48 -10.88
N LEU A 250 3.69 3.91 -9.63
CA LEU A 250 3.57 3.03 -8.46
C LEU A 250 3.10 3.80 -7.22
N ASN A 251 2.63 3.07 -6.22
CA ASN A 251 2.34 3.58 -4.89
C ASN A 251 3.64 3.77 -4.08
N HIS A 252 3.73 4.87 -3.35
CA HIS A 252 4.79 5.12 -2.37
C HIS A 252 4.14 5.32 -1.00
N ILE A 253 4.59 4.54 -0.01
CA ILE A 253 3.97 4.50 1.31
C ILE A 253 5.05 4.66 2.38
N VAL A 254 5.01 5.78 3.10
CA VAL A 254 5.73 5.94 4.36
C VAL A 254 4.87 5.33 5.46
N THR A 255 5.38 4.28 6.13
CA THR A 255 4.54 3.34 6.89
C THR A 255 4.20 3.76 8.31
N GLY A 256 4.57 4.98 8.73
CA GLY A 256 4.26 5.53 10.05
C GLY A 256 5.48 5.63 10.97
N SER A 257 5.23 5.45 12.27
CA SER A 257 6.26 5.44 13.30
C SER A 257 5.86 4.51 14.44
N ASN A 258 6.81 3.73 14.97
CA ASN A 258 6.73 3.15 16.32
C ASN A 258 7.85 3.69 17.22
N ALA A 259 8.38 4.85 16.85
CA ALA A 259 9.45 5.53 17.54
C ALA A 259 8.90 6.58 18.51
N GLU A 260 9.69 6.95 19.52
CA GLU A 260 9.38 8.08 20.41
C GLU A 260 9.72 9.44 19.79
N LYS A 261 9.85 9.48 18.47
CA LYS A 261 10.27 10.63 17.67
C LYS A 261 9.28 10.77 16.52
N TYR A 262 8.87 12.01 16.26
CA TYR A 262 8.00 12.38 15.15
C TYR A 262 8.61 13.58 14.46
N TYR A 263 8.47 13.63 13.14
CA TYR A 263 8.94 14.76 12.37
C TYR A 263 7.81 15.67 11.97
N ARG A 264 8.19 16.92 11.71
CA ARG A 264 7.32 17.89 11.06
C ARG A 264 7.25 17.55 9.59
N LEU A 265 6.16 17.97 8.96
CA LEU A 265 6.06 18.03 7.50
C LEU A 265 6.90 19.22 7.02
N GLU A 266 8.14 18.98 6.61
CA GLU A 266 9.08 20.04 6.21
C GLU A 266 9.01 20.31 4.70
N GLU A 267 8.71 19.31 3.88
CA GLU A 267 8.71 19.40 2.42
C GLU A 267 7.31 19.22 1.81
N ALA A 268 7.02 20.03 0.78
CA ALA A 268 5.85 19.86 -0.06
C ALA A 268 6.12 18.77 -1.13
N PRO A 269 5.07 18.18 -1.74
CA PRO A 269 5.23 17.17 -2.77
C PRO A 269 6.11 17.63 -3.93
N GLY A 270 6.94 16.72 -4.42
CA GLY A 270 7.78 16.95 -5.59
C GLY A 270 6.98 16.94 -6.90
N PRO A 271 7.58 17.34 -8.03
CA PRO A 271 6.90 17.38 -9.33
C PRO A 271 6.50 16.01 -9.87
N ASN A 272 7.08 14.92 -9.36
CA ASN A 272 6.79 13.54 -9.78
C ASN A 272 5.97 12.79 -8.71
N GLU A 273 5.29 13.52 -7.82
CA GLU A 273 4.58 12.93 -6.70
C GLU A 273 3.14 13.44 -6.62
N GLY A 274 2.19 12.50 -6.58
CA GLY A 274 0.80 12.78 -6.22
C GLY A 274 0.52 12.39 -4.78
N GLN A 275 0.36 13.36 -3.87
CA GLN A 275 0.07 13.10 -2.45
C GLN A 275 -1.43 12.84 -2.22
N GLY A 276 -1.76 11.69 -1.64
CA GLY A 276 -3.15 11.34 -1.28
C GLY A 276 -3.50 11.58 0.20
N ILE A 277 -2.61 11.23 1.11
CA ILE A 277 -2.84 11.34 2.56
C ILE A 277 -1.54 11.59 3.33
N GLN A 278 -1.62 12.37 4.40
CA GLN A 278 -0.51 12.61 5.33
C GLN A 278 -1.03 12.61 6.77
N ILE A 279 -0.42 11.82 7.64
CA ILE A 279 -0.72 11.77 9.07
C ILE A 279 0.58 11.90 9.86
N ASN A 280 0.65 12.94 10.68
CA ASN A 280 1.81 13.25 11.51
C ASN A 280 1.52 12.97 12.98
N ASP A 281 2.57 12.82 13.79
CA ASP A 281 2.50 12.70 15.25
C ASP A 281 1.65 11.52 15.77
N ARG A 282 1.63 10.40 15.03
CA ARG A 282 0.90 9.18 15.38
C ARG A 282 1.80 7.96 15.39
N VAL A 283 1.55 7.10 16.39
CA VAL A 283 2.06 5.73 16.36
C VAL A 283 1.18 4.95 15.41
N GLY A 284 1.75 4.16 14.50
CA GLY A 284 0.94 3.39 13.56
C GLY A 284 1.57 2.09 13.09
N TYR A 285 0.73 1.22 12.55
CA TYR A 285 1.14 -0.02 11.89
C TYR A 285 0.18 -0.32 10.76
N SER A 286 0.62 -1.12 9.79
CA SER A 286 -0.23 -1.47 8.66
C SER A 286 -0.45 -2.96 8.50
N ILE A 287 -1.60 -3.30 7.95
CA ILE A 287 -1.99 -4.64 7.52
C ILE A 287 -2.21 -4.62 6.01
N VAL A 288 -1.61 -5.58 5.32
CA VAL A 288 -1.75 -5.76 3.88
C VAL A 288 -2.33 -7.14 3.63
N GLU A 289 -3.54 -7.18 3.08
CA GLU A 289 -4.25 -8.41 2.73
C GLU A 289 -4.12 -8.62 1.23
N ILE A 290 -3.62 -9.79 0.83
CA ILE A 290 -3.48 -10.19 -0.58
C ILE A 290 -4.49 -11.31 -0.85
N ASP A 291 -5.41 -11.06 -1.78
CA ASP A 291 -6.47 -12.01 -2.17
C ASP A 291 -6.60 -12.03 -3.70
N GLY A 292 -6.01 -13.05 -4.33
CA GLY A 292 -5.88 -13.13 -5.77
C GLY A 292 -5.28 -11.85 -6.35
N PRO A 293 -5.98 -11.14 -7.27
CA PRO A 293 -5.48 -9.91 -7.88
C PRO A 293 -5.57 -8.70 -6.95
N LEU A 294 -6.23 -8.79 -5.80
CA LEU A 294 -6.46 -7.64 -4.92
C LEU A 294 -5.38 -7.53 -3.85
N VAL A 295 -4.98 -6.29 -3.57
CA VAL A 295 -4.17 -5.91 -2.42
C VAL A 295 -4.94 -4.86 -1.65
N SER A 296 -5.40 -5.20 -0.44
CA SER A 296 -6.04 -4.26 0.48
C SER A 296 -5.05 -3.83 1.55
N PHE A 297 -4.84 -2.53 1.67
CA PHE A 297 -3.97 -1.94 2.68
C PHE A 297 -4.82 -1.20 3.71
N THR A 298 -4.54 -1.44 4.99
CA THR A 298 -5.16 -0.73 6.11
C THR A 298 -4.06 -0.21 7.04
N HIS A 299 -4.03 1.11 7.27
CA HIS A 299 -3.20 1.72 8.29
C HIS A 299 -4.01 1.95 9.57
N TYR A 300 -3.46 1.49 10.69
CA TYR A 300 -3.98 1.77 12.02
C TYR A 300 -3.08 2.77 12.72
N ASP A 301 -3.69 3.73 13.41
CA ASP A 301 -2.96 4.74 14.16
C ASP A 301 -3.49 4.91 15.58
N SER A 302 -2.67 5.53 16.43
CA SER A 302 -3.04 5.96 17.77
C SER A 302 -2.19 7.15 18.20
N PHE A 303 -2.70 7.92 19.16
CA PHE A 303 -1.90 8.99 19.77
C PHE A 303 -0.77 8.39 20.61
N ALA A 304 0.45 8.86 20.36
CA ALA A 304 1.61 8.48 21.16
C ALA A 304 1.43 8.92 22.63
N PRO A 305 1.87 8.10 23.60
CA PRO A 305 1.94 8.54 24.98
C PRO A 305 2.97 9.67 25.10
N SER A 306 2.83 10.49 26.14
CA SER A 306 3.85 11.50 26.43
C SER A 306 5.22 10.81 26.65
N PRO A 307 6.32 11.38 26.12
CA PRO A 307 7.67 10.86 26.39
C PRO A 307 8.07 10.99 27.87
N LEU A 308 7.32 11.78 28.65
CA LEU A 308 7.49 11.90 30.10
C LEU A 308 6.67 10.88 30.89
N ASP A 309 5.74 10.19 30.23
CA ASP A 309 4.95 9.15 30.87
C ASP A 309 5.79 7.89 31.04
N THR A 310 5.76 7.31 32.24
CA THR A 310 6.48 6.07 32.57
C THR A 310 5.53 4.89 32.74
N GLU A 311 4.22 5.13 32.69
CA GLU A 311 3.21 4.09 32.81
C GLU A 311 3.12 3.26 31.51
N PRO A 312 2.65 2.00 31.60
CA PRO A 312 2.32 1.21 30.42
C PRO A 312 1.32 1.94 29.53
N TRP A 313 1.59 1.97 28.23
CA TRP A 313 0.71 2.58 27.24
C TRP A 313 -0.28 1.53 26.70
N THR A 314 -1.57 1.85 26.73
CA THR A 314 -2.62 1.04 26.09
C THR A 314 -3.24 1.86 24.96
N PRO A 315 -2.83 1.65 23.71
CA PRO A 315 -3.35 2.40 22.57
C PRO A 315 -4.84 2.13 22.33
N GLU A 316 -5.55 3.19 21.92
CA GLU A 316 -6.82 3.07 21.23
C GLU A 316 -6.52 3.19 19.72
N TRP A 317 -6.59 2.07 19.01
CA TRP A 317 -6.29 2.02 17.58
C TRP A 317 -7.50 2.42 16.74
N THR A 318 -7.30 3.32 15.79
CA THR A 318 -8.27 3.70 14.77
C THR A 318 -7.77 3.33 13.38
N VAL A 319 -8.68 3.08 12.44
CA VAL A 319 -8.31 2.96 11.01
C VAL A 319 -8.15 4.38 10.49
N ALA A 320 -6.93 4.70 10.08
CA ALA A 320 -6.55 6.04 9.63
C ALA A 320 -6.59 6.17 8.10
N ASP A 321 -6.29 5.08 7.39
CA ASP A 321 -6.37 4.98 5.93
C ASP A 321 -6.70 3.54 5.54
N ARG A 322 -7.52 3.38 4.50
CA ARG A 322 -7.80 2.09 3.89
C ARG A 322 -7.99 2.25 2.39
N PHE A 323 -7.29 1.44 1.61
CA PHE A 323 -7.45 1.42 0.16
C PHE A 323 -7.15 0.04 -0.42
N THR A 324 -7.59 -0.18 -1.66
CA THR A 324 -7.39 -1.42 -2.41
C THR A 324 -6.90 -1.07 -3.81
N PHE A 325 -5.91 -1.81 -4.29
CA PHE A 325 -5.44 -1.77 -5.67
C PHE A 325 -5.28 -3.21 -6.19
N ALA A 326 -4.99 -3.39 -7.48
CA ALA A 326 -4.87 -4.72 -8.06
C ALA A 326 -3.83 -4.83 -9.17
N SER A 327 -3.42 -6.08 -9.41
CA SER A 327 -2.53 -6.45 -10.52
C SER A 327 -3.24 -6.43 -11.89
N ASN A 328 -4.57 -6.37 -11.91
CA ASN A 328 -5.41 -6.51 -13.09
C ASN A 328 -6.29 -5.30 -13.39
N GLY A 329 -5.98 -4.13 -12.82
CA GLY A 329 -6.70 -2.88 -13.05
C GLY A 329 -5.79 -1.67 -13.15
N ASP A 330 -6.39 -0.49 -13.21
CA ASP A 330 -5.70 0.78 -13.47
C ASP A 330 -5.78 1.71 -12.25
N GLN A 331 -4.74 2.53 -12.08
CA GLN A 331 -4.62 3.50 -10.99
C GLN A 331 -4.42 4.91 -11.56
N PHE A 332 -5.07 5.89 -10.95
CA PHE A 332 -5.05 7.28 -11.38
C PHE A 332 -4.82 8.22 -10.19
N PHE A 333 -4.14 9.34 -10.45
CA PHE A 333 -4.07 10.46 -9.51
C PHE A 333 -4.93 11.61 -10.01
N VAL A 334 -5.79 12.13 -9.15
CA VAL A 334 -6.73 13.20 -9.46
C VAL A 334 -6.47 14.34 -8.50
N GLU A 335 -5.95 15.44 -9.02
CA GLU A 335 -5.72 16.65 -8.22
C GLU A 335 -7.04 17.21 -7.66
N ALA A 336 -6.93 18.03 -6.63
CA ALA A 336 -8.03 18.87 -6.16
C ALA A 336 -8.63 19.70 -7.31
N ASP A 337 -9.96 19.79 -7.34
CA ASP A 337 -10.77 20.45 -8.38
C ASP A 337 -10.62 19.86 -9.81
N ALA A 338 -9.92 18.73 -9.97
CA ALA A 338 -9.81 18.04 -11.25
C ALA A 338 -11.00 17.09 -11.48
N SER A 339 -11.26 16.76 -12.75
CA SER A 339 -12.38 15.90 -13.12
C SER A 339 -12.02 14.42 -13.04
N PHE A 340 -12.98 13.62 -12.58
CA PHE A 340 -12.94 12.15 -12.70
C PHE A 340 -13.36 11.65 -14.10
N ALA A 341 -13.85 12.53 -14.97
CA ALA A 341 -14.38 12.13 -16.27
C ALA A 341 -13.29 11.52 -17.16
N GLY A 342 -13.57 10.33 -17.69
CA GLY A 342 -12.67 9.57 -18.57
C GLY A 342 -11.75 8.60 -17.84
N LEU A 343 -11.72 8.60 -16.50
CA LEU A 343 -11.05 7.55 -15.75
C LEU A 343 -11.78 6.22 -15.99
N GLY A 344 -11.04 5.15 -16.25
CA GLY A 344 -11.65 3.88 -16.55
C GLY A 344 -10.65 2.75 -16.67
N SER A 345 -11.16 1.53 -16.64
CA SER A 345 -10.37 0.30 -16.73
C SER A 345 -11.15 -0.77 -17.49
N THR A 346 -10.43 -1.76 -18.02
CA THR A 346 -11.01 -2.93 -18.67
C THR A 346 -10.52 -4.19 -17.97
N SER A 347 -11.44 -4.99 -17.48
CA SER A 347 -11.15 -6.29 -16.87
C SER A 347 -10.48 -7.27 -17.85
N PRO A 348 -9.82 -8.33 -17.34
CA PRO A 348 -9.27 -9.39 -18.17
C PRO A 348 -10.29 -10.09 -19.10
N ASN A 349 -11.58 -10.12 -18.73
CA ASN A 349 -12.65 -10.77 -19.52
C ASN A 349 -13.40 -9.77 -20.43
N GLY A 350 -13.02 -8.49 -20.43
CA GLY A 350 -13.52 -7.49 -21.37
C GLY A 350 -14.65 -6.59 -20.85
N THR A 351 -15.09 -6.77 -19.60
CA THR A 351 -15.93 -5.78 -18.90
C THR A 351 -15.18 -4.45 -18.80
N VAL A 352 -15.84 -3.34 -19.16
CA VAL A 352 -15.30 -1.98 -19.12
C VAL A 352 -16.00 -1.18 -18.03
N ALA A 353 -15.23 -0.44 -17.24
CA ALA A 353 -15.71 0.59 -16.33
C ALA A 353 -15.20 1.97 -16.75
N THR A 354 -16.03 3.00 -16.62
CA THR A 354 -15.61 4.38 -16.85
C THR A 354 -16.40 5.35 -15.97
N ILE A 355 -15.74 6.35 -15.42
CA ILE A 355 -16.39 7.49 -14.78
C ILE A 355 -16.67 8.53 -15.87
N LEU A 356 -17.94 8.83 -16.11
CA LEU A 356 -18.39 9.72 -17.18
C LEU A 356 -18.37 11.20 -16.76
N ASP A 357 -18.57 11.46 -15.47
CA ASP A 357 -18.66 12.81 -14.90
C ASP A 357 -18.30 12.77 -13.41
N GLY A 358 -17.94 13.93 -12.85
CA GLY A 358 -17.54 14.11 -11.47
C GLY A 358 -16.30 14.99 -11.33
N ILE A 359 -16.15 15.61 -10.16
CA ILE A 359 -15.04 16.52 -9.81
C ILE A 359 -14.61 16.20 -8.38
N ASN A 360 -13.29 16.21 -8.13
CA ASN A 360 -12.70 16.09 -6.80
C ASN A 360 -12.80 17.44 -6.06
N GLU A 361 -13.96 17.77 -5.51
CA GLU A 361 -14.25 19.04 -4.84
C GLU A 361 -13.95 18.99 -3.33
N THR A 362 -13.90 17.80 -2.73
CA THR A 362 -13.68 17.59 -1.30
C THR A 362 -12.27 17.02 -1.05
N TYR A 363 -11.38 17.89 -0.57
CA TYR A 363 -9.97 17.56 -0.32
C TYR A 363 -9.40 18.24 0.92
N GLU A 364 -8.36 17.64 1.49
CA GLU A 364 -7.59 18.22 2.58
C GLU A 364 -6.54 19.22 2.06
N THR A 365 -6.25 20.23 2.88
CA THR A 365 -5.14 21.16 2.65
C THR A 365 -4.11 21.01 3.75
N LEU A 366 -2.84 20.85 3.38
CA LEU A 366 -1.72 20.75 4.30
C LEU A 366 -0.83 21.97 4.19
N THR A 367 -0.13 22.29 5.27
CA THR A 367 0.88 23.35 5.30
C THR A 367 2.15 22.81 5.93
N THR A 368 3.28 22.96 5.23
CA THR A 368 4.59 22.56 5.74
C THR A 368 4.98 23.42 6.95
N ASP A 369 5.74 22.85 7.88
CA ASP A 369 6.36 23.53 9.02
C ASP A 369 7.90 23.46 8.92
N PRO A 370 8.50 24.22 7.98
CA PRO A 370 9.94 24.16 7.72
C PRO A 370 10.74 24.87 8.81
N ASP A 371 12.07 24.90 8.65
CA ASP A 371 12.94 25.55 9.62
C ASP A 371 12.76 27.09 9.69
N PRO A 372 13.09 27.71 10.84
CA PRO A 372 12.94 29.16 11.01
C PRO A 372 13.71 29.95 9.95
N GLY A 373 12.97 30.70 9.12
CA GLY A 373 13.52 31.51 8.02
C GLY A 373 13.11 31.02 6.63
N GLU A 374 12.55 29.82 6.55
CA GLU A 374 11.93 29.29 5.34
C GLU A 374 10.43 29.65 5.30
N THR A 375 9.84 29.59 4.11
CA THR A 375 8.43 29.95 3.91
C THR A 375 7.58 28.69 3.91
N PRO A 376 6.62 28.55 4.83
CA PRO A 376 5.62 27.49 4.77
C PRO A 376 4.94 27.44 3.40
N GLN A 377 4.80 26.25 2.84
CA GLN A 377 4.08 25.98 1.62
C GLN A 377 2.76 25.30 1.96
N THR A 378 1.68 25.76 1.35
CA THR A 378 0.36 25.17 1.47
C THR A 378 0.01 24.47 0.16
N PHE A 379 -0.43 23.21 0.25
CA PHE A 379 -0.81 22.41 -0.90
C PHE A 379 -2.06 21.58 -0.58
N THR A 380 -2.77 21.18 -1.61
CA THR A 380 -3.96 20.33 -1.52
C THR A 380 -3.58 18.88 -1.77
N LEU A 381 -4.28 17.98 -1.09
CA LEU A 381 -4.18 16.55 -1.37
C LEU A 381 -5.06 16.18 -2.56
N GLY A 382 -4.59 15.25 -3.37
CA GLY A 382 -5.39 14.65 -4.44
C GLY A 382 -6.01 13.33 -4.01
N GLN A 383 -6.77 12.73 -4.91
CA GLN A 383 -7.31 11.38 -4.75
C GLN A 383 -6.51 10.39 -5.59
N ILE A 384 -6.24 9.21 -5.03
CA ILE A 384 -5.63 8.08 -5.76
C ILE A 384 -6.74 7.08 -6.05
N VAL A 385 -7.29 7.13 -7.25
CA VAL A 385 -8.44 6.32 -7.68
C VAL A 385 -7.94 5.00 -8.24
N ASN A 386 -8.50 3.89 -7.76
CA ASN A 386 -8.10 2.54 -8.13
C ASN A 386 -9.27 1.77 -8.72
N PHE A 387 -9.03 1.18 -9.87
CA PHE A 387 -9.88 0.17 -10.48
C PHE A 387 -9.23 -1.19 -10.28
N ALA A 388 -10.03 -2.16 -9.89
CA ALA A 388 -9.61 -3.53 -9.69
C ALA A 388 -10.74 -4.47 -10.09
N TRP A 389 -10.43 -5.71 -10.46
CA TRP A 389 -11.43 -6.61 -11.03
C TRP A 389 -11.42 -7.99 -10.36
N ILE A 390 -12.62 -8.51 -10.12
CA ILE A 390 -12.87 -9.90 -9.76
C ILE A 390 -13.75 -10.50 -10.87
N ASP A 391 -13.50 -11.75 -11.23
CA ASP A 391 -14.29 -12.45 -12.25
C ASP A 391 -15.79 -12.43 -11.90
N ALA A 392 -16.62 -12.36 -12.95
CA ALA A 392 -18.06 -12.48 -12.83
C ALA A 392 -18.51 -13.76 -12.09
N THR A 393 -19.66 -13.69 -11.44
CA THR A 393 -20.33 -14.83 -10.80
C THR A 393 -21.60 -15.20 -11.55
N ASP A 394 -22.25 -16.30 -11.18
CA ASP A 394 -23.56 -16.67 -11.74
C ASP A 394 -24.66 -15.63 -11.46
N GLU A 395 -24.42 -14.68 -10.55
CA GLU A 395 -25.35 -13.61 -10.18
C GLU A 395 -25.10 -12.29 -10.93
N THR A 396 -23.95 -12.13 -11.58
CA THR A 396 -23.54 -10.87 -12.21
C THR A 396 -23.47 -11.02 -13.73
N LEU A 397 -23.81 -9.92 -14.43
CA LEU A 397 -23.73 -9.81 -15.89
C LEU A 397 -22.45 -9.10 -16.35
N SER A 398 -21.64 -8.65 -15.40
CA SER A 398 -20.33 -8.06 -15.60
C SER A 398 -19.34 -8.75 -14.67
N ASP A 399 -18.04 -8.58 -14.95
CA ASP A 399 -17.04 -8.73 -13.90
C ASP A 399 -17.32 -7.74 -12.78
N ILE A 400 -16.85 -8.07 -11.58
CA ILE A 400 -17.07 -7.26 -10.39
C ILE A 400 -15.94 -6.23 -10.33
N LEU A 401 -16.30 -4.96 -10.48
CA LEU A 401 -15.41 -3.82 -10.29
C LEU A 401 -15.22 -3.59 -8.80
N VAL A 402 -13.99 -3.53 -8.32
CA VAL A 402 -13.64 -2.93 -7.03
C VAL A 402 -13.14 -1.52 -7.32
N LEU A 403 -13.89 -0.51 -6.89
CA LEU A 403 -13.56 0.90 -7.09
C LEU A 403 -13.20 1.53 -5.75
N ASN A 404 -12.07 2.22 -5.69
CA ASN A 404 -11.57 2.83 -4.46
C ASN A 404 -10.98 4.22 -4.73
N GLY A 405 -10.87 5.03 -3.68
CA GLY A 405 -10.17 6.31 -3.69
C GLY A 405 -11.02 7.51 -4.08
N LEU A 406 -12.35 7.35 -4.22
CA LEU A 406 -13.27 8.47 -4.44
C LEU A 406 -13.84 9.07 -3.14
N ALA A 407 -13.66 8.38 -2.00
CA ALA A 407 -14.17 8.88 -0.73
C ALA A 407 -13.47 10.17 -0.28
N ASP A 408 -14.26 11.07 0.30
CA ASP A 408 -13.83 12.37 0.82
C ASP A 408 -12.85 12.24 2.00
N GLU A 409 -12.95 11.11 2.72
CA GLU A 409 -12.09 10.75 3.82
C GLU A 409 -11.46 9.37 3.55
N ALA A 410 -10.22 9.18 3.98
CA ALA A 410 -9.43 7.97 3.69
C ALA A 410 -10.02 6.64 4.20
N ASN A 411 -10.98 6.68 5.12
CA ASN A 411 -11.78 5.53 5.56
C ASN A 411 -13.29 5.88 5.61
N GLY A 412 -13.68 6.88 4.84
CA GLY A 412 -15.05 7.37 4.73
C GLY A 412 -15.91 6.53 3.79
N ILE A 413 -17.18 6.90 3.70
CA ILE A 413 -18.14 6.32 2.76
C ILE A 413 -18.61 7.38 1.75
N ALA A 414 -18.77 8.63 2.21
CA ALA A 414 -19.15 9.76 1.36
C ALA A 414 -18.07 10.05 0.32
N ALA A 415 -18.52 10.42 -0.87
CA ALA A 415 -17.71 10.82 -2.00
C ALA A 415 -18.39 11.99 -2.72
N ASP A 416 -17.62 12.89 -3.31
CA ASP A 416 -18.13 13.83 -4.30
C ASP A 416 -18.94 13.10 -5.39
N ALA A 417 -19.99 13.75 -5.92
CA ALA A 417 -20.87 13.11 -6.88
C ALA A 417 -20.13 12.73 -8.19
N TYR A 418 -20.26 11.47 -8.62
CA TYR A 418 -19.66 10.95 -9.84
C TYR A 418 -20.63 10.05 -10.61
N THR A 419 -20.47 9.95 -11.94
CA THR A 419 -21.29 9.06 -12.76
C THR A 419 -20.49 7.85 -13.22
N LEU A 420 -20.79 6.68 -12.65
CA LEU A 420 -20.17 5.42 -13.02
C LEU A 420 -20.92 4.77 -14.19
N GLN A 421 -20.18 4.28 -15.19
CA GLN A 421 -20.66 3.42 -16.26
C GLN A 421 -19.96 2.06 -16.20
N LEU A 422 -20.74 0.99 -16.42
CA LEU A 422 -20.27 -0.39 -16.58
C LEU A 422 -20.84 -1.01 -17.85
N SER A 423 -20.02 -1.78 -18.57
CA SER A 423 -20.51 -2.67 -19.62
C SER A 423 -21.00 -4.01 -19.05
N TYR A 424 -21.82 -4.74 -19.82
CA TYR A 424 -22.32 -6.07 -19.42
C TYR A 424 -22.41 -7.05 -20.61
N ASP A 425 -22.45 -8.35 -20.29
CA ASP A 425 -22.75 -9.44 -21.23
C ASP A 425 -24.27 -9.62 -21.36
N ASP A 426 -24.80 -9.44 -22.57
CA ASP A 426 -26.22 -9.53 -22.89
C ASP A 426 -26.68 -10.97 -23.17
N THR A 427 -25.77 -11.94 -23.24
CA THR A 427 -26.07 -13.32 -23.67
C THR A 427 -27.19 -13.98 -22.88
N ASN A 428 -27.33 -13.64 -21.59
CA ASN A 428 -28.32 -14.19 -20.67
C ASN A 428 -29.36 -13.17 -20.18
N VAL A 429 -29.46 -12.01 -20.83
CA VAL A 429 -30.40 -10.95 -20.42
C VAL A 429 -31.74 -11.12 -21.15
N SER A 430 -32.81 -11.37 -20.39
CA SER A 430 -34.16 -11.49 -20.97
C SER A 430 -34.91 -10.16 -21.06
N ASP A 431 -34.52 -9.17 -20.24
CA ASP A 431 -35.09 -7.83 -20.20
C ASP A 431 -34.03 -6.83 -19.75
N GLU A 432 -33.42 -6.14 -20.71
CA GLU A 432 -32.38 -5.13 -20.45
C GLU A 432 -32.92 -3.90 -19.71
N THR A 433 -34.24 -3.69 -19.68
CA THR A 433 -34.82 -2.52 -18.97
C THR A 433 -34.86 -2.71 -17.45
N ALA A 434 -34.60 -3.93 -16.98
CA ALA A 434 -34.53 -4.29 -15.58
C ALA A 434 -33.08 -4.59 -15.15
N LEU A 435 -32.09 -3.87 -15.70
CA LEU A 435 -30.70 -3.95 -15.23
C LEU A 435 -30.38 -2.80 -14.29
N ILE A 436 -29.53 -3.08 -13.31
CA ILE A 436 -29.01 -2.07 -12.37
C ILE A 436 -27.50 -2.25 -12.20
N ILE A 437 -26.81 -1.16 -11.88
CA ILE A 437 -25.52 -1.26 -11.19
C ILE A 437 -25.85 -1.44 -9.71
N ALA A 438 -25.31 -2.49 -9.11
CA ALA A 438 -25.44 -2.79 -7.69
C ALA A 438 -24.08 -2.77 -7.01
N PHE A 439 -24.07 -2.49 -5.71
CA PHE A 439 -22.90 -2.74 -4.86
C PHE A 439 -23.14 -3.93 -3.94
N LEU A 440 -22.06 -4.63 -3.55
CA LEU A 440 -22.13 -5.77 -2.64
C LEU A 440 -22.13 -5.30 -1.19
N ASP A 441 -23.18 -5.61 -0.44
CA ASP A 441 -23.17 -5.49 1.03
C ASP A 441 -22.41 -6.69 1.62
N GLU A 442 -21.18 -6.47 2.06
CA GLU A 442 -20.32 -7.51 2.63
C GLU A 442 -20.91 -8.18 3.88
N ALA A 443 -21.78 -7.48 4.64
CA ALA A 443 -22.37 -8.04 5.85
C ALA A 443 -23.45 -9.09 5.54
N THR A 444 -24.19 -8.90 4.44
CA THR A 444 -25.28 -9.80 4.05
C THR A 444 -24.94 -10.68 2.85
N GLY A 445 -23.89 -10.34 2.09
CA GLY A 445 -23.53 -10.96 0.82
C GLY A 445 -24.54 -10.68 -0.29
N GLN A 446 -25.32 -9.59 -0.20
CA GLN A 446 -26.37 -9.26 -1.16
C GLN A 446 -25.97 -8.08 -2.04
N TRP A 447 -26.35 -8.17 -3.32
CA TRP A 447 -26.29 -7.04 -4.25
C TRP A 447 -27.43 -6.06 -3.98
N ILE A 448 -27.09 -4.82 -3.69
CA ILE A 448 -28.01 -3.71 -3.41
C ILE A 448 -27.90 -2.69 -4.54
N PRO A 449 -29.00 -2.13 -5.06
CA PRO A 449 -28.94 -1.04 -6.04
C PRO A 449 -27.96 0.06 -5.61
N ALA A 450 -27.04 0.46 -6.50
CA ALA A 450 -26.00 1.43 -6.16
C ALA A 450 -26.56 2.77 -5.67
N ILE A 451 -27.70 3.19 -6.21
CA ILE A 451 -28.39 4.41 -5.77
C ILE A 451 -28.89 4.36 -4.32
N ASP A 452 -29.14 3.17 -3.76
CA ASP A 452 -29.61 3.04 -2.37
C ASP A 452 -28.48 3.33 -1.35
N GLY A 453 -27.22 3.37 -1.81
CA GLY A 453 -26.08 3.82 -1.01
C GLY A 453 -25.91 5.34 -0.98
N ASN A 454 -26.68 6.10 -1.77
CA ASN A 454 -26.45 7.54 -1.90
C ASN A 454 -26.78 8.30 -0.60
N LEU A 455 -25.95 9.30 -0.27
CA LEU A 455 -25.99 10.04 1.00
C LEU A 455 -26.67 11.42 0.90
N GLY A 456 -26.95 11.90 -0.31
CA GLY A 456 -27.84 13.04 -0.56
C GLY A 456 -27.28 14.15 -1.44
N ASP A 457 -26.01 14.05 -1.86
CA ASP A 457 -25.34 14.95 -2.80
C ASP A 457 -25.61 14.55 -4.26
N ALA A 458 -25.80 13.25 -4.51
CA ALA A 458 -26.38 12.75 -5.73
C ALA A 458 -27.91 12.79 -5.67
N ASP A 459 -28.56 13.11 -6.80
CA ASP A 459 -30.02 13.10 -6.87
C ASP A 459 -30.55 11.68 -6.63
N SER A 460 -31.19 11.44 -5.49
CA SER A 460 -31.86 10.17 -5.18
C SER A 460 -32.95 9.77 -6.19
N ALA A 461 -33.36 10.67 -7.09
CA ALA A 461 -34.23 10.38 -8.22
C ALA A 461 -33.46 10.01 -9.51
N ALA A 462 -32.13 9.91 -9.46
CA ALA A 462 -31.30 9.54 -10.60
C ALA A 462 -31.74 8.17 -11.13
N ALA A 463 -32.12 8.13 -12.41
CA ALA A 463 -32.45 6.88 -13.08
C ALA A 463 -31.17 6.26 -13.64
N TYR A 464 -31.09 4.93 -13.61
CA TYR A 464 -30.14 4.20 -14.44
C TYR A 464 -30.35 4.58 -15.91
N THR A 465 -29.26 4.89 -16.61
CA THR A 465 -29.29 5.11 -18.06
C THR A 465 -28.71 3.87 -18.73
N ILE A 466 -29.50 3.22 -19.58
CA ILE A 466 -29.12 1.97 -20.24
C ILE A 466 -28.99 2.25 -21.74
N ASP A 467 -27.82 1.93 -22.29
CA ASP A 467 -27.56 1.92 -23.73
C ASP A 467 -27.46 0.47 -24.18
N THR A 468 -28.55 -0.01 -24.78
CA THR A 468 -28.71 -1.39 -25.28
C THR A 468 -27.95 -1.64 -26.58
N ASP A 469 -27.57 -0.57 -27.30
CA ASP A 469 -26.76 -0.73 -28.52
C ASP A 469 -25.28 -0.90 -28.16
N ALA A 470 -24.85 -0.31 -27.04
CA ALA A 470 -23.48 -0.38 -26.53
C ALA A 470 -23.27 -1.40 -25.40
N ASN A 471 -24.34 -2.06 -24.92
CA ASN A 471 -24.35 -2.93 -23.73
C ASN A 471 -23.71 -2.26 -22.51
N THR A 472 -24.15 -1.04 -22.20
CA THR A 472 -23.68 -0.28 -21.03
C THR A 472 -24.83 0.23 -20.17
N ILE A 473 -24.55 0.41 -18.88
CA ILE A 473 -25.43 1.03 -17.91
C ILE A 473 -24.65 2.07 -17.11
N SER A 474 -25.27 3.20 -16.76
CA SER A 474 -24.65 4.23 -15.92
C SER A 474 -25.57 4.77 -14.83
N VAL A 475 -24.98 5.21 -13.73
CA VAL A 475 -25.66 5.79 -12.55
C VAL A 475 -24.79 6.85 -11.87
N THR A 476 -25.41 7.88 -11.30
CA THR A 476 -24.73 8.89 -10.49
C THR A 476 -24.76 8.51 -9.01
N LEU A 477 -23.60 8.52 -8.37
CA LEU A 477 -23.34 8.08 -7.00
C LEU A 477 -22.60 9.18 -6.22
N ASP A 478 -22.74 9.18 -4.90
CA ASP A 478 -22.03 10.04 -3.93
C ASP A 478 -21.47 9.21 -2.75
N HIS A 479 -21.20 7.93 -3.02
CA HIS A 479 -20.57 7.02 -2.07
C HIS A 479 -19.52 6.14 -2.74
N ASN A 480 -18.43 5.89 -2.02
CA ASN A 480 -17.39 4.94 -2.40
C ASN A 480 -16.55 4.55 -1.18
N ALA A 481 -17.09 3.71 -0.30
CA ALA A 481 -16.28 3.17 0.80
C ALA A 481 -15.07 2.37 0.26
N PRO A 482 -13.92 2.34 0.96
CA PRO A 482 -12.80 1.51 0.56
C PRO A 482 -13.19 0.05 0.34
N GLY A 483 -12.91 -0.46 -0.86
CA GLY A 483 -13.24 -1.84 -1.25
C GLY A 483 -14.66 -2.03 -1.77
N THR A 484 -15.42 -0.97 -2.03
CA THR A 484 -16.76 -1.08 -2.61
C THR A 484 -16.71 -1.84 -3.92
N ARG A 485 -17.53 -2.89 -4.02
CA ARG A 485 -17.61 -3.77 -5.19
C ARG A 485 -18.88 -3.48 -5.94
N PHE A 486 -18.77 -3.18 -7.23
CA PHE A 486 -19.87 -2.90 -8.14
C PHE A 486 -19.98 -3.98 -9.22
N ALA A 487 -21.20 -4.30 -9.62
CA ALA A 487 -21.46 -5.14 -10.78
C ALA A 487 -22.78 -4.76 -11.44
N VAL A 488 -22.94 -5.13 -12.71
CA VAL A 488 -24.24 -5.12 -13.36
C VAL A 488 -24.98 -6.40 -12.98
N VAL A 489 -26.18 -6.25 -12.43
CA VAL A 489 -27.06 -7.37 -12.05
C VAL A 489 -28.46 -7.16 -12.61
N PRO A 490 -29.23 -8.23 -12.85
CA PRO A 490 -30.66 -8.10 -13.04
C PRO A 490 -31.28 -7.48 -11.79
N GLU A 491 -32.16 -6.50 -11.95
CA GLU A 491 -32.96 -5.93 -10.87
C GLU A 491 -33.65 -7.11 -10.15
N PRO A 492 -33.39 -7.32 -8.85
CA PRO A 492 -33.99 -8.42 -8.14
C PRO A 492 -35.49 -8.26 -8.28
N ALA A 493 -36.14 -9.27 -8.89
CA ALA A 493 -37.58 -9.25 -9.04
C ALA A 493 -38.14 -8.97 -7.64
N THR A 494 -38.73 -7.78 -7.47
CA THR A 494 -39.34 -7.33 -6.20
C THR A 494 -40.43 -8.30 -5.70
N ALA A 495 -40.72 -9.35 -6.48
CA ALA A 495 -41.59 -10.47 -6.21
C ALA A 495 -40.83 -11.75 -5.76
N LEU A 496 -40.38 -11.84 -4.51
CA LEU A 496 -40.68 -13.01 -3.64
C LEU A 496 -40.14 -12.96 -2.18
N LEU A 497 -39.45 -11.91 -1.74
CA LEU A 497 -38.89 -11.88 -0.37
C LEU A 497 -39.89 -11.57 0.75
N ALA A 498 -41.15 -11.25 0.42
CA ALA A 498 -42.20 -11.01 1.43
C ALA A 498 -42.90 -12.28 1.97
N LEU A 499 -42.63 -13.49 1.45
CA LEU A 499 -43.44 -14.69 1.79
C LEU A 499 -42.66 -15.90 2.36
N THR A 500 -41.33 -15.93 2.32
CA THR A 500 -40.55 -17.03 2.93
C THR A 500 -40.00 -16.70 4.32
N GLY A 501 -39.92 -15.41 4.69
CA GLY A 501 -39.47 -14.95 6.02
C GLY A 501 -40.39 -15.33 7.19
N LEU A 502 -41.64 -15.74 6.93
CA LEU A 502 -42.57 -16.21 7.97
C LEU A 502 -42.56 -17.73 8.18
N ALA A 503 -41.88 -18.51 7.31
CA ALA A 503 -41.82 -19.97 7.43
C ALA A 503 -40.53 -20.48 8.10
N ALA A 504 -39.44 -19.71 8.09
CA ALA A 504 -38.15 -20.14 8.64
C ALA A 504 -37.99 -19.92 10.15
N LEU A 505 -38.81 -19.07 10.79
CA LEU A 505 -38.77 -18.84 12.25
C LEU A 505 -39.45 -19.93 13.11
N ALA A 506 -39.93 -21.03 12.51
CA ALA A 506 -40.64 -22.09 13.24
C ALA A 506 -39.81 -23.35 13.55
N ARG A 507 -38.52 -23.43 13.16
CA ARG A 507 -37.69 -24.62 13.45
C ARG A 507 -36.24 -24.27 13.75
N ARG A 508 -35.97 -23.88 15.01
CA ARG A 508 -34.75 -24.20 15.78
C ARG A 508 -35.01 -23.79 17.24
N ARG A 509 -35.47 -24.76 18.02
CA ARG A 509 -35.30 -24.85 19.48
C ARG A 509 -34.40 -26.04 19.74
#